data_AF-A0A7C0YCI6-F1
#
_entry.id   AF-A0A7C0YCI6-F1
#
_cell.length_a   1.000
_cell.length_b   1.000
_cell.length_c   1.000
_cell.angle_alpha   90.00
_cell.angle_beta   90.00
_cell.angle_gamma   90.00
#
_symmetry.space_group_name_H-M   'P 1'
#
loop_
_entity.id
_entity.type
_entity.pdbx_description
1 polymer ?
#
loop_
_entity_poly.entity_id
_entity_poly.type
_entity_poly.pdbx_seq_one_letter_code
_entity_poly.pdbx_strand_id
1 'polypeptide(L)'
;MSRRRSRRLHEEDVEYTKEKPEKEESQTDIIFNENRKRKIHLGLIAAAFFMIGFFVNMQIGMTGYAVQGSQNGGLNVMTAQEAGNKAISFINDYLLQPGVSAKLNKIEEKNGVYEMSLEITSPQGSRDFTSYVTKDGKLLFVSSIDLDEKPEKPQTQNQQPAEVPKTDRPKVNVFVMSYCPFGLQFEKALIPVMKLLGSNADISVNFVDYIMHGKKELDENLRQYCIQKEQREKYVDYLECFVQSGDYSKCLSEAGVDEEKLDSCITATDEEYNITGLYNDRSTWSGGRFPQFPVESDMNSRYGVRGSPTFVVNGKVMRVNRSPEAVKEAICSAFVDPPEECEEKLSEATESPGIGPLGQQSASGSGGGCAQ
;
A
#
# COMPACT_ATOMS: atom_id res chain seq x y z
N MET A 1 48.64 68.34 -13.36
CA MET A 1 49.01 68.95 -14.66
C MET A 1 48.31 68.16 -15.76
N SER A 2 47.49 68.78 -16.64
CA SER A 2 46.89 68.17 -17.86
C SER A 2 45.81 67.06 -17.69
N ARG A 3 44.67 66.95 -18.42
CA ARG A 3 43.92 67.84 -19.35
C ARG A 3 42.50 67.26 -19.70
N ARG A 4 41.45 68.13 -19.76
CA ARG A 4 40.33 68.21 -20.77
C ARG A 4 39.33 67.01 -20.93
N ARG A 5 38.09 67.09 -21.50
CA ARG A 5 37.10 68.08 -22.06
C ARG A 5 35.73 67.33 -22.14
N SER A 6 34.49 67.84 -21.93
CA SER A 6 33.69 68.97 -22.49
C SER A 6 32.82 68.66 -23.77
N ARG A 7 31.58 69.19 -23.82
CA ARG A 7 30.63 69.34 -24.97
C ARG A 7 29.64 70.53 -24.68
N ARG A 8 28.71 70.93 -25.58
CA ARG A 8 27.74 72.06 -25.41
C ARG A 8 26.36 71.83 -26.09
N LEU A 9 25.28 71.63 -25.30
CA LEU A 9 23.87 72.10 -25.55
C LEU A 9 23.16 71.58 -26.85
N HIS A 10 21.94 71.95 -27.29
CA HIS A 10 21.01 73.10 -27.02
C HIS A 10 19.52 72.75 -27.31
N GLU A 11 18.63 73.69 -27.01
CA GLU A 11 17.16 73.71 -27.13
C GLU A 11 16.70 75.11 -27.62
N GLU A 12 15.59 75.23 -28.37
CA GLU A 12 14.86 76.51 -28.62
C GLU A 12 13.46 76.35 -29.28
N ASP A 13 12.58 77.31 -29.00
CA ASP A 13 11.10 77.40 -29.09
C ASP A 13 10.43 77.62 -30.49
N VAL A 14 9.08 77.79 -30.53
CA VAL A 14 8.36 79.00 -31.06
C VAL A 14 6.80 78.92 -31.09
N GLU A 15 6.15 79.83 -30.34
CA GLU A 15 4.96 80.70 -30.59
C GLU A 15 3.54 80.21 -31.07
N TYR A 16 2.53 81.08 -30.82
CA TYR A 16 1.06 80.84 -30.84
C TYR A 16 0.28 81.97 -31.57
N THR A 17 -0.85 81.67 -32.23
CA THR A 17 -1.83 82.68 -32.69
C THR A 17 -3.30 82.23 -32.51
N LYS A 18 -4.25 83.19 -32.54
CA LYS A 18 -5.65 83.06 -32.10
C LYS A 18 -6.66 82.93 -33.24
N GLU A 19 -7.79 82.26 -32.97
CA GLU A 19 -9.03 82.35 -33.75
C GLU A 19 -10.21 82.90 -32.90
N LYS A 20 -11.25 83.37 -33.60
CA LYS A 20 -12.57 83.76 -33.08
C LYS A 20 -13.64 83.34 -34.13
N PRO A 21 -14.93 83.14 -33.76
CA PRO A 21 -15.62 81.90 -34.11
C PRO A 21 -16.89 82.11 -34.95
N GLU A 22 -17.55 81.02 -35.37
CA GLU A 22 -19.01 81.05 -35.52
C GLU A 22 -19.74 79.71 -35.28
N LYS A 23 -20.91 79.85 -34.63
CA LYS A 23 -22.12 78.99 -34.63
C LYS A 23 -22.07 77.57 -34.04
N GLU A 24 -22.51 77.58 -32.78
CA GLU A 24 -23.04 76.52 -31.93
C GLU A 24 -24.34 75.90 -32.47
N GLU A 25 -24.47 74.57 -32.37
CA GLU A 25 -25.72 73.80 -32.53
C GLU A 25 -26.06 73.11 -31.19
N SER A 26 -27.35 72.93 -30.87
CA SER A 26 -27.78 72.83 -29.46
C SER A 26 -27.38 71.53 -28.75
N GLN A 27 -26.92 71.65 -27.50
CA GLN A 27 -26.53 70.52 -26.65
C GLN A 27 -27.70 69.56 -26.34
N THR A 28 -28.94 70.02 -26.51
CA THR A 28 -30.17 69.22 -26.32
C THR A 28 -30.41 68.17 -27.40
N ASP A 29 -29.95 68.38 -28.64
CA ASP A 29 -30.17 67.44 -29.75
C ASP A 29 -29.25 66.21 -29.66
N ILE A 30 -28.07 66.37 -29.05
CA ILE A 30 -27.08 65.29 -28.85
C ILE A 30 -27.63 64.24 -27.87
N ILE A 31 -28.18 64.68 -26.72
CA ILE A 31 -28.61 63.81 -25.62
C ILE A 31 -29.84 62.95 -26.01
N PHE A 32 -30.71 63.45 -26.89
CA PHE A 32 -31.90 62.73 -27.34
C PHE A 32 -31.58 61.58 -28.32
N ASN A 33 -30.50 61.74 -29.11
CA ASN A 33 -30.04 60.75 -30.10
C ASN A 33 -29.36 59.55 -29.41
N GLU A 34 -28.52 59.81 -28.41
CA GLU A 34 -27.73 58.78 -27.72
C GLU A 34 -28.62 57.79 -26.93
N ASN A 35 -29.63 58.30 -26.23
CA ASN A 35 -30.61 57.47 -25.50
C ASN A 35 -31.50 56.62 -26.43
N ARG A 36 -31.77 57.07 -27.67
CA ARG A 36 -32.52 56.29 -28.66
C ARG A 36 -31.70 55.09 -29.16
N LYS A 37 -30.41 55.30 -29.46
CA LYS A 37 -29.49 54.23 -29.89
C LYS A 37 -29.31 53.16 -28.80
N ARG A 38 -29.16 53.56 -27.54
CA ARG A 38 -28.97 52.63 -26.41
C ARG A 38 -30.16 51.67 -26.20
N LYS A 39 -31.41 52.17 -26.34
CA LYS A 39 -32.62 51.32 -26.21
C LYS A 39 -32.78 50.32 -27.37
N ILE A 40 -32.37 50.69 -28.58
CA ILE A 40 -32.43 49.79 -29.76
C ILE A 40 -31.40 48.66 -29.63
N HIS A 41 -30.18 48.96 -29.16
CA HIS A 41 -29.16 47.92 -28.94
C HIS A 41 -29.52 46.93 -27.81
N LEU A 42 -30.09 47.38 -26.68
CA LEU A 42 -30.56 46.44 -25.65
C LEU A 42 -31.71 45.54 -26.13
N GLY A 43 -32.65 46.06 -26.93
CA GLY A 43 -33.74 45.26 -27.50
C GLY A 43 -33.26 44.16 -28.44
N LEU A 44 -32.28 44.46 -29.31
CA LEU A 44 -31.68 43.49 -30.22
C LEU A 44 -30.88 42.39 -29.50
N ILE A 45 -30.16 42.74 -28.41
CA ILE A 45 -29.42 41.76 -27.61
C ILE A 45 -30.38 40.84 -26.85
N ALA A 46 -31.46 41.36 -26.28
CA ALA A 46 -32.47 40.55 -25.58
C ALA A 46 -33.19 39.56 -26.54
N ALA A 47 -33.53 40.00 -27.76
CA ALA A 47 -34.13 39.14 -28.77
C ALA A 47 -33.18 38.02 -29.26
N ALA A 48 -31.87 38.32 -29.38
CA ALA A 48 -30.87 37.32 -29.75
C ALA A 48 -30.72 36.22 -28.68
N PHE A 49 -30.70 36.58 -27.39
CA PHE A 49 -30.64 35.59 -26.31
C PHE A 49 -31.91 34.72 -26.22
N PHE A 50 -33.10 35.26 -26.51
CA PHE A 50 -34.34 34.47 -26.49
C PHE A 50 -34.42 33.47 -27.65
N MET A 51 -33.96 33.84 -28.85
CA MET A 51 -33.91 32.93 -30.01
C MET A 51 -32.85 31.82 -29.84
N ILE A 52 -31.71 32.12 -29.22
CA ILE A 52 -30.69 31.10 -28.90
C ILE A 52 -31.19 30.17 -27.77
N GLY A 53 -31.86 30.71 -26.75
CA GLY A 53 -32.40 29.91 -25.64
C GLY A 53 -33.49 28.92 -26.05
N PHE A 54 -34.32 29.26 -27.04
CA PHE A 54 -35.43 28.38 -27.48
C PHE A 54 -34.97 27.26 -28.43
N PHE A 55 -33.95 27.50 -29.27
CA PHE A 55 -33.40 26.44 -30.14
C PHE A 55 -32.47 25.44 -29.42
N VAL A 56 -31.96 25.77 -28.22
CA VAL A 56 -31.12 24.85 -27.43
C VAL A 56 -31.94 23.87 -26.57
N ASN A 57 -33.22 24.14 -26.30
CA ASN A 57 -34.08 23.27 -25.48
C ASN A 57 -35.20 22.52 -26.24
N MET A 58 -35.27 22.63 -27.57
CA MET A 58 -36.25 21.90 -28.38
C MET A 58 -35.60 20.97 -29.43
N GLN A 59 -34.51 20.30 -29.03
CA GLN A 59 -33.97 19.12 -29.75
C GLN A 59 -33.42 18.05 -28.77
N ILE A 60 -33.90 18.03 -27.52
CA ILE A 60 -33.64 16.94 -26.54
C ILE A 60 -34.64 15.80 -26.78
N GLY A 61 -34.72 15.37 -28.04
CA GLY A 61 -35.67 14.38 -28.52
C GLY A 61 -35.23 13.82 -29.86
N MET A 62 -34.65 12.62 -29.84
CA MET A 62 -34.45 11.75 -31.01
C MET A 62 -33.51 12.27 -32.13
N THR A 63 -32.24 12.52 -31.83
CA THR A 63 -31.13 12.20 -32.77
C THR A 63 -29.88 11.80 -32.01
N GLY A 64 -29.39 10.58 -32.23
CA GLY A 64 -28.12 10.12 -31.66
C GLY A 64 -26.96 10.88 -32.28
N TYR A 65 -26.29 11.73 -31.48
CA TYR A 65 -24.99 12.28 -31.85
C TYR A 65 -23.95 11.16 -31.86
N ALA A 66 -23.69 10.62 -33.05
CA ALA A 66 -22.46 9.88 -33.29
C ALA A 66 -21.29 10.81 -32.98
N VAL A 67 -20.52 10.48 -31.94
CA VAL A 67 -19.22 11.10 -31.70
C VAL A 67 -18.36 10.75 -32.91
N GLN A 68 -18.20 11.71 -33.82
CA GLN A 68 -17.35 11.57 -34.99
C GLN A 68 -15.89 11.65 -34.51
N GLY A 69 -15.42 10.52 -33.98
CA GLY A 69 -14.11 10.40 -33.37
C GLY A 69 -13.01 10.81 -34.34
N SER A 70 -12.08 11.61 -33.83
CA SER A 70 -10.84 11.93 -34.55
C SER A 70 -10.06 10.64 -34.77
N GLN A 71 -10.18 10.08 -35.97
CA GLN A 71 -9.44 8.93 -36.47
C GLN A 71 -7.97 9.32 -36.73
N ASN A 72 -7.22 9.58 -35.66
CA ASN A 72 -5.76 9.73 -35.67
C ASN A 72 -5.15 9.42 -34.28
N GLY A 73 -5.62 8.32 -33.70
CA GLY A 73 -5.07 7.69 -32.51
C GLY A 73 -5.27 6.20 -32.64
N GLY A 74 -4.49 5.57 -33.52
CA GLY A 74 -4.56 4.13 -33.74
C GLY A 74 -4.22 3.41 -32.43
N LEU A 75 -5.26 2.91 -31.74
CA LEU A 75 -5.08 1.94 -30.68
C LEU A 75 -4.34 0.77 -31.30
N ASN A 76 -3.11 0.51 -30.83
CA ASN A 76 -2.26 -0.55 -31.35
C ASN A 76 -2.78 -1.89 -30.77
N VAL A 77 -3.94 -2.32 -31.27
CA VAL A 77 -4.67 -3.50 -30.83
C VAL A 77 -3.96 -4.73 -31.38
N MET A 78 -3.28 -5.45 -30.50
CA MET A 78 -2.78 -6.79 -30.76
C MET A 78 -3.95 -7.77 -30.82
N THR A 79 -3.81 -8.89 -31.53
CA THR A 79 -4.81 -9.95 -31.45
C THR A 79 -4.80 -10.61 -30.06
N ALA A 80 -5.93 -11.23 -29.69
CA ALA A 80 -6.05 -11.97 -28.43
C ALA A 80 -4.90 -12.98 -28.24
N GLN A 81 -4.59 -13.78 -29.28
CA GLN A 81 -3.54 -14.80 -29.20
C GLN A 81 -2.14 -14.19 -29.03
N GLU A 82 -1.83 -13.08 -29.70
CA GLU A 82 -0.53 -12.40 -29.55
C GLU A 82 -0.37 -11.79 -28.15
N ALA A 83 -1.43 -11.15 -27.64
CA ALA A 83 -1.44 -10.59 -26.28
C ALA A 83 -1.31 -11.70 -25.22
N GLY A 84 -2.03 -12.82 -25.41
CA GLY A 84 -1.95 -14.00 -24.55
C GLY A 84 -0.56 -14.64 -24.55
N ASN A 85 0.03 -14.87 -25.73
CA ASN A 85 1.39 -15.42 -25.84
C ASN A 85 2.43 -14.52 -25.18
N LYS A 86 2.33 -13.20 -25.38
CA LYS A 86 3.21 -12.21 -24.73
C LYS A 86 3.07 -12.22 -23.21
N ALA A 87 1.84 -12.31 -22.69
CA ALA A 87 1.59 -12.43 -21.26
C ALA A 87 2.13 -13.75 -20.68
N ILE A 88 1.95 -14.89 -21.37
CA ILE A 88 2.50 -16.20 -20.96
C ILE A 88 4.03 -16.18 -20.86
N SER A 89 4.71 -15.59 -21.86
CA SER A 89 6.17 -15.43 -21.81
C SER A 89 6.54 -14.64 -20.55
N PHE A 90 5.95 -13.44 -20.39
CA PHE A 90 6.23 -12.59 -19.24
C PHE A 90 5.97 -13.27 -17.87
N ILE A 91 4.93 -14.09 -17.77
CA ILE A 91 4.62 -14.86 -16.56
C ILE A 91 5.71 -15.91 -16.28
N ASN A 92 6.06 -16.74 -17.26
CA ASN A 92 7.08 -17.78 -17.09
C ASN A 92 8.49 -17.19 -16.89
N ASP A 93 8.82 -16.10 -17.58
CA ASP A 93 10.15 -15.51 -17.61
C ASP A 93 10.46 -14.63 -16.37
N TYR A 94 9.44 -13.99 -15.77
CA TYR A 94 9.64 -12.97 -14.71
C TYR A 94 8.77 -13.12 -13.45
N LEU A 95 7.70 -13.91 -13.48
CA LEU A 95 6.75 -13.99 -12.35
C LEU A 95 6.74 -15.34 -11.63
N LEU A 96 7.07 -16.43 -12.32
CA LEU A 96 7.11 -17.78 -11.72
C LEU A 96 8.47 -18.13 -11.11
N GLN A 97 8.44 -19.06 -10.15
CA GLN A 97 9.63 -19.64 -9.54
C GLN A 97 10.11 -20.86 -10.34
N PRO A 98 11.41 -21.22 -10.27
CA PRO A 98 11.93 -22.43 -10.88
C PRO A 98 11.12 -23.68 -10.49
N GLY A 99 10.72 -24.47 -11.49
CA GLY A 99 9.88 -25.67 -11.30
C GLY A 99 8.36 -25.41 -11.34
N VAL A 100 7.92 -24.17 -11.54
CA VAL A 100 6.51 -23.81 -11.80
C VAL A 100 6.38 -23.31 -13.24
N SER A 101 5.31 -23.69 -13.95
CA SER A 101 5.08 -23.26 -15.34
C SER A 101 3.63 -22.80 -15.57
N ALA A 102 3.46 -21.81 -16.46
CA ALA A 102 2.17 -21.29 -16.91
C ALA A 102 1.88 -21.66 -18.36
N LYS A 103 0.65 -22.09 -18.62
CA LYS A 103 0.13 -22.44 -19.94
C LYS A 103 -1.20 -21.72 -20.21
N LEU A 104 -1.39 -21.20 -21.42
CA LEU A 104 -2.66 -20.60 -21.83
C LEU A 104 -3.66 -21.71 -22.20
N ASN A 105 -4.79 -21.75 -21.52
CA ASN A 105 -5.90 -22.64 -21.85
C ASN A 105 -6.89 -21.96 -22.80
N LYS A 106 -7.25 -20.71 -22.52
CA LYS A 106 -8.26 -19.95 -23.28
C LYS A 106 -7.97 -18.45 -23.21
N ILE A 107 -8.30 -17.70 -24.27
CA ILE A 107 -8.30 -16.23 -24.24
C ILE A 107 -9.49 -15.70 -25.05
N GLU A 108 -10.24 -14.76 -24.45
CA GLU A 108 -11.44 -14.16 -25.05
C GLU A 108 -11.51 -12.66 -24.78
N GLU A 109 -12.14 -11.91 -25.67
CA GLU A 109 -12.39 -10.48 -25.43
C GLU A 109 -13.60 -10.29 -24.50
N LYS A 110 -13.40 -9.54 -23.41
CA LYS A 110 -14.43 -9.25 -22.42
C LYS A 110 -14.21 -7.87 -21.83
N ASN A 111 -15.26 -7.05 -21.77
CA ASN A 111 -15.25 -5.72 -21.12
C ASN A 111 -14.08 -4.80 -21.53
N GLY A 112 -13.61 -4.87 -22.78
CA GLY A 112 -12.55 -4.03 -23.32
C GLY A 112 -11.11 -4.53 -23.09
N VAL A 113 -10.93 -5.67 -22.41
CA VAL A 113 -9.65 -6.37 -22.24
C VAL A 113 -9.74 -7.79 -22.82
N TYR A 114 -8.62 -8.52 -22.84
CA TYR A 114 -8.62 -9.96 -23.07
C TYR A 114 -8.58 -10.69 -21.73
N GLU A 115 -9.63 -11.46 -21.42
CA GLU A 115 -9.69 -12.41 -20.30
C GLU A 115 -8.96 -13.68 -20.70
N MET A 116 -8.00 -14.13 -19.87
CA MET A 116 -7.16 -15.29 -20.16
C MET A 116 -7.21 -16.32 -19.03
N SER A 117 -7.57 -17.56 -19.39
CA SER A 117 -7.53 -18.72 -18.50
C SER A 117 -6.16 -19.39 -18.60
N LEU A 118 -5.51 -19.52 -17.44
CA LEU A 118 -4.15 -19.97 -17.26
C LEU A 118 -4.11 -21.26 -16.44
N GLU A 119 -3.44 -22.28 -16.95
CA GLU A 119 -3.05 -23.44 -16.15
C GLU A 119 -1.67 -23.18 -15.53
N ILE A 120 -1.58 -23.18 -14.19
CA ILE A 120 -0.32 -23.08 -13.45
C ILE A 120 0.02 -24.46 -12.89
N THR A 121 1.05 -25.11 -13.45
CA THR A 121 1.56 -26.40 -12.99
C THR A 121 2.73 -26.20 -12.02
N SER A 122 2.69 -26.92 -10.90
CA SER A 122 3.73 -26.93 -9.88
C SER A 122 4.02 -28.37 -9.42
N PRO A 123 5.09 -28.64 -8.65
CA PRO A 123 5.35 -29.96 -8.06
C PRO A 123 4.25 -30.42 -7.08
N GLN A 124 3.37 -29.50 -6.67
CA GLN A 124 2.26 -29.71 -5.73
C GLN A 124 0.90 -29.89 -6.46
N GLY A 125 0.90 -29.91 -7.79
CA GLY A 125 -0.28 -30.05 -8.64
C GLY A 125 -0.51 -28.88 -9.61
N SER A 126 -1.54 -29.00 -10.43
CA SER A 126 -1.98 -27.98 -11.40
C SER A 126 -3.21 -27.23 -10.88
N ARG A 127 -3.34 -25.94 -11.22
CA ARG A 127 -4.49 -25.09 -10.88
C ARG A 127 -4.79 -24.09 -12.00
N ASP A 128 -6.07 -23.86 -12.26
CA ASP A 128 -6.51 -22.81 -13.19
C ASP A 128 -6.60 -21.44 -12.49
N PHE A 129 -6.23 -20.39 -13.22
CA PHE A 129 -6.29 -18.98 -12.82
C PHE A 129 -6.88 -18.14 -13.95
N THR A 130 -7.63 -17.09 -13.60
CA THR A 130 -8.09 -16.08 -14.56
C THR A 130 -7.26 -14.81 -14.41
N SER A 131 -6.57 -14.42 -15.47
CA SER A 131 -5.85 -13.15 -15.59
C SER A 131 -6.42 -12.33 -16.74
N TYR A 132 -5.96 -11.10 -16.91
CA TYR A 132 -6.41 -10.20 -17.97
C TYR A 132 -5.24 -9.45 -18.58
N VAL A 133 -5.28 -9.21 -19.89
CA VAL A 133 -4.29 -8.40 -20.60
C VAL A 133 -4.97 -7.30 -21.42
N THR A 134 -4.41 -6.09 -21.45
CA THR A 134 -4.93 -5.01 -22.29
C THR A 134 -4.84 -5.36 -23.77
N LYS A 135 -5.72 -4.79 -24.59
CA LYS A 135 -5.72 -5.02 -26.04
C LYS A 135 -4.42 -4.63 -26.74
N ASP A 136 -3.62 -3.74 -26.16
CA ASP A 136 -2.29 -3.37 -26.66
C ASP A 136 -1.14 -4.21 -26.07
N GLY A 137 -1.47 -5.25 -25.29
CA GLY A 137 -0.53 -6.18 -24.68
C GLY A 137 0.45 -5.52 -23.71
N LYS A 138 0.18 -4.33 -23.16
CA LYS A 138 1.10 -3.59 -22.29
C LYS A 138 0.90 -3.83 -20.80
N LEU A 139 -0.34 -4.06 -20.36
CA LEU A 139 -0.66 -4.28 -18.95
C LEU A 139 -1.23 -5.68 -18.76
N LEU A 140 -0.70 -6.40 -17.77
CA LEU A 140 -1.16 -7.69 -17.30
C LEU A 140 -1.74 -7.51 -15.89
N PHE A 141 -2.98 -7.94 -15.70
CA PHE A 141 -3.66 -8.01 -14.41
C PHE A 141 -3.72 -9.46 -13.97
N VAL A 142 -3.02 -9.79 -12.88
CA VAL A 142 -2.84 -11.18 -12.41
C VAL A 142 -4.09 -11.80 -11.78
N SER A 143 -5.10 -10.99 -11.45
CA SER A 143 -6.41 -11.42 -10.97
C SER A 143 -7.47 -10.35 -11.29
N SER A 144 -8.74 -10.76 -11.29
CA SER A 144 -9.90 -9.88 -11.14
C SER A 144 -10.50 -10.03 -9.74
N ILE A 145 -11.22 -8.99 -9.33
CA ILE A 145 -12.30 -9.11 -8.36
C ILE A 145 -13.57 -8.96 -9.18
N ASP A 146 -14.41 -9.99 -9.20
CA ASP A 146 -15.76 -9.86 -9.75
C ASP A 146 -16.57 -8.96 -8.80
N LEU A 147 -17.27 -7.97 -9.36
CA LEU A 147 -18.03 -6.97 -8.61
C LEU A 147 -19.53 -7.29 -8.54
N ASP A 148 -20.00 -8.19 -9.41
CA ASP A 148 -21.36 -8.73 -9.41
C ASP A 148 -21.44 -9.95 -8.47
N GLU A 149 -20.36 -10.73 -8.37
CA GLU A 149 -20.08 -11.52 -7.17
C GLU A 149 -19.84 -10.57 -6.00
N LYS A 150 -20.90 -10.29 -5.24
CA LYS A 150 -20.73 -9.75 -3.88
C LYS A 150 -19.83 -10.73 -3.14
N PRO A 151 -18.60 -10.34 -2.72
CA PRO A 151 -17.88 -11.18 -1.78
C PRO A 151 -18.81 -11.36 -0.59
N GLU A 152 -18.87 -12.58 -0.05
CA GLU A 152 -19.35 -12.71 1.31
C GLU A 152 -18.52 -11.72 2.13
N LYS A 153 -19.15 -10.64 2.63
CA LYS A 153 -18.60 -9.90 3.76
C LYS A 153 -18.14 -10.98 4.72
N PRO A 154 -16.88 -11.00 5.19
CA PRO A 154 -16.42 -12.08 6.04
C PRO A 154 -17.40 -12.18 7.18
N GLN A 155 -18.28 -13.18 7.08
CA GLN A 155 -19.07 -13.58 8.19
C GLN A 155 -18.04 -13.97 9.24
N THR A 156 -18.38 -13.80 10.50
CA THR A 156 -17.86 -14.70 11.51
C THR A 156 -18.36 -16.11 11.16
N GLN A 157 -17.77 -16.69 10.11
CA GLN A 157 -17.49 -18.10 10.12
C GLN A 157 -16.77 -18.32 11.44
N ASN A 158 -17.50 -18.91 12.38
CA ASN A 158 -16.94 -19.98 13.17
C ASN A 158 -16.36 -20.99 12.17
N GLN A 159 -15.19 -20.66 11.63
CA GLN A 159 -14.17 -21.67 11.39
C GLN A 159 -14.01 -22.27 12.76
N GLN A 160 -14.58 -23.46 12.97
CA GLN A 160 -14.19 -24.28 14.11
C GLN A 160 -12.66 -24.22 14.13
N PRO A 161 -12.05 -23.80 15.27
CA PRO A 161 -10.60 -23.77 15.37
C PRO A 161 -10.07 -25.09 14.84
N ALA A 162 -9.12 -25.03 13.88
CA ALA A 162 -8.45 -26.23 13.44
C ALA A 162 -7.82 -26.85 14.69
N GLU A 163 -8.38 -27.97 15.16
CA GLU A 163 -8.30 -28.39 16.56
C GLU A 163 -6.83 -28.42 17.01
N VAL A 164 -6.47 -27.44 17.84
CA VAL A 164 -5.09 -27.22 18.24
C VAL A 164 -4.72 -28.31 19.23
N PRO A 165 -3.64 -29.07 19.03
CA PRO A 165 -3.21 -30.06 20.02
C PRO A 165 -3.02 -29.36 21.36
N LYS A 166 -3.71 -29.83 22.39
CA LYS A 166 -3.61 -29.27 23.75
C LYS A 166 -2.32 -29.75 24.43
N THR A 167 -1.67 -28.86 25.18
CA THR A 167 -0.49 -29.17 26.00
C THR A 167 -0.56 -28.44 27.35
N ASP A 168 0.17 -28.91 28.36
CA ASP A 168 0.22 -28.25 29.68
C ASP A 168 0.90 -26.87 29.60
N ARG A 169 1.81 -26.72 28.64
CA ARG A 169 2.52 -25.48 28.30
C ARG A 169 2.47 -25.29 26.77
N PRO A 170 1.59 -24.43 26.24
CA PRO A 170 1.49 -24.19 24.80
C PRO A 170 2.75 -23.54 24.25
N LYS A 171 3.24 -24.05 23.11
CA LYS A 171 4.31 -23.41 22.33
C LYS A 171 3.70 -22.54 21.23
N VAL A 172 3.98 -21.25 21.31
CA VAL A 172 3.41 -20.20 20.45
C VAL A 172 4.55 -19.52 19.71
N ASN A 173 4.47 -19.47 18.39
CA ASN A 173 5.50 -18.89 17.51
C ASN A 173 4.81 -17.88 16.60
N VAL A 174 5.33 -16.65 16.50
CA VAL A 174 4.74 -15.58 15.71
C VAL A 174 5.76 -15.08 14.70
N PHE A 175 5.62 -15.49 13.44
CA PHE A 175 6.56 -15.13 12.38
C PHE A 175 6.23 -13.74 11.83
N VAL A 176 7.17 -12.81 11.97
CA VAL A 176 7.03 -11.41 11.60
C VAL A 176 8.17 -10.90 10.71
N MET A 177 7.93 -9.71 10.19
CA MET A 177 8.90 -8.83 9.53
C MET A 177 8.85 -7.55 10.35
N SER A 178 9.94 -7.17 11.01
CA SER A 178 9.93 -6.14 12.07
C SER A 178 9.47 -4.74 11.63
N TYR A 179 9.45 -4.45 10.31
CA TYR A 179 8.87 -3.22 9.77
C TYR A 179 7.59 -3.43 8.95
N CYS A 180 7.04 -4.64 8.91
CA CYS A 180 5.75 -4.90 8.30
C CYS A 180 4.64 -4.30 9.17
N PRO A 181 3.76 -3.42 8.64
CA PRO A 181 2.69 -2.80 9.43
C PRO A 181 1.75 -3.83 10.09
N PHE A 182 1.53 -4.97 9.45
CA PHE A 182 0.70 -6.05 9.98
C PHE A 182 1.42 -6.98 10.98
N GLY A 183 2.76 -7.06 10.92
CA GLY A 183 3.58 -7.69 11.94
C GLY A 183 3.50 -6.91 13.25
N LEU A 184 3.83 -5.61 13.17
CA LEU A 184 3.72 -4.65 14.27
C LEU A 184 2.31 -4.59 14.88
N GLN A 185 1.26 -4.73 14.05
CA GLN A 185 -0.13 -4.84 14.54
C GLN A 185 -0.34 -6.09 15.42
N PHE A 186 0.26 -7.22 15.04
CA PHE A 186 0.15 -8.47 15.78
C PHE A 186 1.00 -8.42 17.06
N GLU A 187 2.22 -7.88 16.99
CA GLU A 187 3.10 -7.72 18.15
C GLU A 187 2.44 -6.86 19.23
N LYS A 188 1.78 -5.74 18.87
CA LYS A 188 0.99 -4.93 19.81
C LYS A 188 -0.16 -5.70 20.46
N ALA A 189 -0.80 -6.61 19.72
CA ALA A 189 -1.83 -7.49 20.28
C ALA A 189 -1.23 -8.59 21.16
N LEU A 190 -0.01 -9.05 20.86
CA LEU A 190 0.69 -10.13 21.55
C LEU A 190 1.34 -9.67 22.87
N ILE A 191 1.87 -8.44 22.95
CA ILE A 191 2.60 -7.92 24.12
C ILE A 191 1.80 -8.07 25.44
N PRO A 192 0.51 -7.66 25.54
CA PRO A 192 -0.26 -7.88 26.77
C PRO A 192 -0.40 -9.37 27.13
N VAL A 193 -0.49 -10.24 26.12
CA VAL A 193 -0.59 -11.69 26.30
C VAL A 193 0.75 -12.30 26.72
N MET A 194 1.88 -11.76 26.28
CA MET A 194 3.22 -12.16 26.76
C MET A 194 3.43 -11.75 28.21
N LYS A 195 2.92 -10.59 28.63
CA LYS A 195 2.96 -10.14 30.03
C LYS A 195 2.08 -11.00 30.94
N LEU A 196 0.91 -11.41 30.44
CA LEU A 196 -0.07 -12.21 31.18
C LEU A 196 0.27 -13.71 31.24
N LEU A 197 0.67 -14.31 30.11
CA LEU A 197 0.83 -15.77 29.97
C LEU A 197 2.28 -16.23 29.79
N GLY A 198 3.28 -15.34 29.78
CA GLY A 198 4.69 -15.72 29.52
C GLY A 198 5.30 -16.69 30.55
N SER A 199 4.78 -16.69 31.78
CA SER A 199 5.07 -17.68 32.82
C SER A 199 4.50 -19.05 32.50
N ASN A 200 3.35 -19.12 31.82
CA ASN A 200 2.53 -20.32 31.62
C ASN A 200 2.63 -20.93 30.20
N ALA A 201 3.06 -20.16 29.20
CA ALA A 201 3.22 -20.58 27.81
C ALA A 201 4.59 -20.18 27.23
N ASP A 202 5.11 -20.99 26.30
CA ASP A 202 6.33 -20.68 25.55
C ASP A 202 6.00 -19.82 24.33
N ILE A 203 5.89 -18.51 24.56
CA ILE A 203 5.59 -17.52 23.52
C ILE A 203 6.88 -16.93 22.94
N SER A 204 7.10 -17.07 21.64
CA SER A 204 8.19 -16.44 20.90
C SER A 204 7.70 -15.62 19.71
N VAL A 205 8.39 -14.51 19.46
CA VAL A 205 8.38 -13.83 18.17
C VAL A 205 9.53 -14.40 17.34
N ASN A 206 9.27 -14.68 16.08
CA ASN A 206 10.17 -15.34 15.14
C ASN A 206 10.16 -14.55 13.83
N PHE A 207 11.10 -14.77 12.93
CA PHE A 207 11.26 -13.95 11.74
C PHE A 207 10.98 -14.72 10.45
N VAL A 208 10.35 -14.04 9.50
CA VAL A 208 10.18 -14.55 8.13
C VAL A 208 11.56 -14.71 7.48
N ASP A 209 11.75 -15.76 6.70
CA ASP A 209 13.05 -16.15 6.13
C ASP A 209 13.55 -15.27 4.96
N TYR A 210 12.94 -14.10 4.76
CA TYR A 210 13.34 -13.07 3.81
C TYR A 210 12.98 -11.66 4.30
N ILE A 211 13.68 -10.66 3.76
CA ILE A 211 13.58 -9.24 4.13
C ILE A 211 12.82 -8.46 3.05
N MET A 212 11.79 -7.70 3.43
CA MET A 212 11.04 -6.83 2.51
C MET A 212 11.30 -5.34 2.71
N HIS A 213 11.68 -4.91 3.92
CA HIS A 213 11.76 -3.49 4.30
C HIS A 213 13.20 -2.96 4.41
N GLY A 214 14.15 -3.65 3.76
CA GLY A 214 15.56 -3.25 3.63
C GLY A 214 16.40 -3.49 4.89
N LYS A 215 17.66 -2.99 4.89
CA LYS A 215 18.64 -3.28 5.96
C LYS A 215 18.12 -3.04 7.39
N LYS A 216 17.32 -1.99 7.61
CA LYS A 216 16.73 -1.70 8.93
C LYS A 216 15.95 -2.88 9.53
N GLU A 217 15.26 -3.66 8.69
CA GLU A 217 14.50 -4.83 9.11
C GLU A 217 15.40 -6.04 9.37
N LEU A 218 16.44 -6.23 8.56
CA LEU A 218 17.47 -7.23 8.82
C LEU A 218 18.15 -6.97 10.17
N ASP A 219 18.54 -5.72 10.42
CA ASP A 219 19.22 -5.28 11.64
C ASP A 219 18.30 -5.40 12.87
N GLU A 220 17.00 -5.16 12.72
CA GLU A 220 16.01 -5.28 13.80
C GLU A 220 15.57 -6.73 14.05
N ASN A 221 15.39 -7.55 13.01
CA ASN A 221 15.16 -8.98 13.16
C ASN A 221 16.31 -9.65 13.93
N LEU A 222 17.57 -9.31 13.59
CA LEU A 222 18.75 -9.77 14.33
C LEU A 222 18.75 -9.32 15.79
N ARG A 223 18.46 -8.04 16.04
CA ARG A 223 18.39 -7.46 17.39
C ARG A 223 17.36 -8.16 18.25
N GLN A 224 16.13 -8.29 17.77
CA GLN A 224 15.06 -8.94 18.50
C GLN A 224 15.31 -10.44 18.73
N TYR A 225 15.82 -11.15 17.72
CA TYR A 225 16.26 -12.54 17.87
C TYR A 225 17.28 -12.67 19.01
N CYS A 226 18.31 -11.82 19.02
CA CYS A 226 19.37 -11.86 20.02
C CYS A 226 18.94 -11.43 21.43
N ILE A 227 18.09 -10.40 21.56
CA ILE A 227 17.51 -10.04 22.87
C ILE A 227 16.65 -11.20 23.39
N GLN A 228 15.81 -11.81 22.55
CA GLN A 228 14.98 -12.94 22.96
C GLN A 228 15.80 -14.19 23.33
N LYS A 229 16.94 -14.41 22.65
CA LYS A 229 17.85 -15.55 22.89
C LYS A 229 18.68 -15.40 24.16
N GLU A 230 19.35 -14.26 24.35
CA GLU A 230 20.36 -14.05 25.40
C GLU A 230 19.82 -13.31 26.65
N GLN A 231 18.71 -12.58 26.51
CA GLN A 231 18.17 -11.64 27.50
C GLN A 231 16.64 -11.69 27.52
N ARG A 232 16.10 -12.91 27.59
CA ARG A 232 14.67 -13.22 27.36
C ARG A 232 13.72 -12.41 28.24
N GLU A 233 14.16 -12.07 29.45
CA GLU A 233 13.46 -11.22 30.44
C GLU A 233 13.36 -9.75 30.03
N LYS A 234 14.26 -9.26 29.17
CA LYS A 234 14.24 -7.88 28.63
C LYS A 234 13.41 -7.74 27.36
N TYR A 235 13.12 -8.86 26.70
CA TYR A 235 12.55 -8.85 25.35
C TYR A 235 11.17 -8.19 25.26
N VAL A 236 10.30 -8.40 26.26
CA VAL A 236 8.92 -7.85 26.22
C VAL A 236 8.92 -6.33 26.39
N ASP A 237 9.75 -5.80 27.30
CA ASP A 237 9.89 -4.36 27.52
C ASP A 237 10.53 -3.67 26.30
N TYR A 238 11.56 -4.30 25.72
CA TYR A 238 12.18 -3.84 24.47
C TYR A 238 11.15 -3.79 23.33
N LEU A 239 10.41 -4.88 23.11
CA LEU A 239 9.43 -4.99 22.03
C LEU A 239 8.30 -3.97 22.19
N GLU A 240 7.79 -3.79 23.42
CA GLU A 240 6.75 -2.79 23.71
C GLU A 240 7.21 -1.36 23.44
N CYS A 241 8.46 -1.02 23.76
CA CYS A 241 9.02 0.27 23.36
C CYS A 241 9.18 0.37 21.83
N PHE A 242 9.68 -0.68 21.17
CA PHE A 242 10.00 -0.66 19.75
C PHE A 242 8.73 -0.50 18.89
N VAL A 243 7.68 -1.28 19.13
CA VAL A 243 6.43 -1.19 18.35
C VAL A 243 5.73 0.17 18.52
N GLN A 244 6.03 0.92 19.58
CA GLN A 244 5.45 2.25 19.82
C GLN A 244 6.27 3.39 19.23
N SER A 245 7.60 3.28 19.23
CA SER A 245 8.51 4.38 18.88
C SER A 245 9.28 4.17 17.56
N GLY A 246 9.59 2.92 17.21
CA GLY A 246 10.53 2.57 16.14
C GLY A 246 11.99 2.92 16.44
N ASP A 247 12.31 3.41 17.64
CA ASP A 247 13.64 3.86 18.05
C ASP A 247 14.32 2.77 18.88
N TYR A 248 15.00 1.84 18.19
CA TYR A 248 15.68 0.72 18.86
C TYR A 248 16.69 1.21 19.91
N SER A 249 17.39 2.32 19.68
CA SER A 249 18.44 2.81 20.58
C SER A 249 17.86 3.29 21.92
N LYS A 250 16.76 4.05 21.85
CA LYS A 250 15.95 4.37 23.03
C LYS A 250 15.47 3.11 23.75
N CYS A 251 14.98 2.12 23.00
CA CYS A 251 14.38 0.92 23.59
C CYS A 251 15.39 -0.04 24.23
N LEU A 252 16.62 -0.13 23.70
CA LEU A 252 17.72 -0.84 24.37
C LEU A 252 18.00 -0.22 25.75
N SER A 253 18.06 1.11 25.81
CA SER A 253 18.30 1.84 27.06
C SER A 253 17.13 1.72 28.05
N GLU A 254 15.88 1.87 27.61
CA GLU A 254 14.69 1.79 28.48
C GLU A 254 14.45 0.38 29.04
N ALA A 255 14.65 -0.67 28.23
CA ALA A 255 14.58 -2.05 28.72
C ALA A 255 15.81 -2.44 29.57
N GLY A 256 16.92 -1.69 29.47
CA GLY A 256 18.18 -2.02 30.11
C GLY A 256 18.78 -3.30 29.54
N VAL A 257 18.87 -3.38 28.22
CA VAL A 257 19.54 -4.46 27.49
C VAL A 257 21.06 -4.30 27.61
N ASP A 258 21.75 -5.40 27.88
CA ASP A 258 23.20 -5.53 27.84
C ASP A 258 23.66 -5.51 26.36
N GLU A 259 24.15 -4.35 25.92
CA GLU A 259 24.57 -4.14 24.52
C GLU A 259 25.81 -4.98 24.14
N GLU A 260 26.71 -5.29 25.09
CA GLU A 260 27.88 -6.15 24.81
C GLU A 260 27.47 -7.60 24.48
N LYS A 261 26.51 -8.15 25.24
CA LYS A 261 25.90 -9.46 24.93
C LYS A 261 25.12 -9.44 23.61
N LEU A 262 24.37 -8.37 23.37
CA LEU A 262 23.60 -8.19 22.14
C LEU A 262 24.50 -8.19 20.90
N ASP A 263 25.54 -7.35 20.88
CA ASP A 263 26.48 -7.24 19.76
C ASP A 263 27.26 -8.55 19.56
N SER A 264 27.64 -9.23 20.65
CA SER A 264 28.26 -10.56 20.59
C SER A 264 27.35 -11.59 19.93
N CYS A 265 26.06 -11.63 20.28
CA CYS A 265 25.08 -12.51 19.64
C CYS A 265 24.84 -12.14 18.18
N ILE A 266 24.73 -10.84 17.85
CA ILE A 266 24.52 -10.37 16.48
C ILE A 266 25.69 -10.80 15.59
N THR A 267 26.93 -10.62 16.06
CA THR A 267 28.15 -11.03 15.35
C THR A 267 28.18 -12.55 15.15
N ALA A 268 27.97 -13.33 16.22
CA ALA A 268 27.96 -14.79 16.14
C ALA A 268 26.86 -15.32 15.20
N THR A 269 25.68 -14.69 15.20
CA THR A 269 24.56 -15.08 14.33
C THR A 269 24.83 -14.68 12.87
N ASP A 270 25.46 -13.53 12.61
CA ASP A 270 25.88 -13.13 11.26
C ASP A 270 26.97 -14.07 10.71
N GLU A 271 27.93 -14.49 11.54
CA GLU A 271 28.95 -15.48 11.16
C GLU A 271 28.35 -16.88 10.88
N GLU A 272 27.42 -17.34 11.72
CA GLU A 272 26.76 -18.66 11.56
C GLU A 272 25.91 -18.74 10.29
N TYR A 273 25.18 -17.67 9.98
CA TYR A 273 24.16 -17.63 8.91
C TYR A 273 24.55 -16.80 7.68
N ASN A 274 25.72 -16.15 7.68
CA ASN A 274 26.25 -15.28 6.62
C ASN A 274 25.24 -14.19 6.18
N ILE A 275 24.54 -13.56 7.13
CA ILE A 275 23.37 -12.71 6.86
C ILE A 275 23.76 -11.44 6.10
N THR A 276 24.84 -10.77 6.50
CA THR A 276 25.43 -9.62 5.82
C THR A 276 25.94 -10.00 4.43
N GLY A 277 26.50 -11.20 4.26
CA GLY A 277 26.92 -11.72 2.95
C GLY A 277 25.75 -11.91 2.00
N LEU A 278 24.70 -12.59 2.45
CA LEU A 278 23.45 -12.81 1.71
C LEU A 278 22.73 -11.49 1.39
N TYR A 279 22.76 -10.51 2.30
CA TYR A 279 22.20 -9.19 2.04
C TYR A 279 22.95 -8.45 0.92
N ASN A 280 24.28 -8.48 0.94
CA ASN A 280 25.12 -7.80 -0.04
C ASN A 280 25.12 -8.48 -1.42
N ASP A 281 25.00 -9.81 -1.47
CA ASP A 281 24.93 -10.56 -2.73
C ASP A 281 23.48 -10.68 -3.25
N ARG A 282 23.12 -9.75 -4.14
CA ARG A 282 21.84 -9.73 -4.86
C ARG A 282 21.53 -11.00 -5.66
N SER A 283 22.52 -11.83 -6.01
CA SER A 283 22.27 -13.09 -6.71
C SER A 283 21.58 -14.14 -5.81
N THR A 284 21.70 -13.99 -4.50
CA THR A 284 21.05 -14.87 -3.50
C THR A 284 19.61 -14.48 -3.19
N TRP A 285 19.17 -13.28 -3.60
CA TRP A 285 17.88 -12.73 -3.20
C TRP A 285 16.71 -13.54 -3.79
N SER A 286 15.73 -13.85 -2.94
CA SER A 286 14.52 -14.57 -3.30
C SER A 286 13.76 -13.86 -4.44
N GLY A 287 13.65 -14.53 -5.58
CA GLY A 287 13.09 -13.95 -6.81
C GLY A 287 13.82 -12.71 -7.32
N GLY A 288 15.11 -12.53 -6.98
CA GLY A 288 15.91 -11.34 -7.29
C GLY A 288 15.49 -10.07 -6.55
N ARG A 289 14.57 -10.14 -5.58
CA ARG A 289 13.92 -8.97 -4.95
C ARG A 289 14.13 -8.83 -3.46
N PHE A 290 14.24 -9.92 -2.71
CA PHE A 290 14.25 -9.91 -1.26
C PHE A 290 15.49 -10.63 -0.71
N PRO A 291 16.35 -9.99 0.11
CA PRO A 291 17.42 -10.68 0.85
C PRO A 291 16.89 -11.87 1.63
N GLN A 292 17.71 -12.91 1.79
CA GLN A 292 17.40 -14.04 2.66
C GLN A 292 17.65 -13.68 4.14
N PHE A 293 16.93 -14.32 5.05
CA PHE A 293 17.13 -14.25 6.50
C PHE A 293 17.05 -15.65 7.13
N PRO A 294 18.08 -16.49 6.95
CA PRO A 294 17.93 -17.94 7.12
C PRO A 294 17.91 -18.44 8.58
N VAL A 295 18.05 -17.55 9.58
CA VAL A 295 18.16 -17.85 11.03
C VAL A 295 17.10 -18.84 11.52
N GLU A 296 15.87 -18.72 11.02
CA GLU A 296 14.73 -19.56 11.41
C GLU A 296 14.05 -20.24 10.21
N SER A 297 14.80 -20.44 9.11
CA SER A 297 14.31 -21.00 7.85
C SER A 297 13.66 -22.39 8.00
N ASP A 298 14.22 -23.26 8.86
CA ASP A 298 13.64 -24.57 9.19
C ASP A 298 12.21 -24.47 9.74
N MET A 299 11.91 -23.46 10.56
CA MET A 299 10.57 -23.25 11.13
C MET A 299 9.64 -22.59 10.12
N ASN A 300 10.15 -21.66 9.31
CA ASN A 300 9.42 -21.06 8.20
C ASN A 300 8.92 -22.13 7.22
N SER A 301 9.82 -23.01 6.79
CA SER A 301 9.51 -24.18 5.95
C SER A 301 8.51 -25.12 6.61
N ARG A 302 8.77 -25.52 7.87
CA ARG A 302 7.93 -26.48 8.63
C ARG A 302 6.48 -26.03 8.81
N TYR A 303 6.25 -24.73 9.04
CA TYR A 303 4.91 -24.18 9.25
C TYR A 303 4.31 -23.56 7.98
N GLY A 304 5.04 -23.58 6.86
CA GLY A 304 4.59 -22.99 5.59
C GLY A 304 4.39 -21.47 5.70
N VAL A 305 5.26 -20.78 6.44
CA VAL A 305 5.26 -19.32 6.57
C VAL A 305 5.48 -18.69 5.19
N ARG A 306 4.66 -17.69 4.86
CA ARG A 306 4.71 -16.98 3.57
C ARG A 306 4.59 -15.46 3.71
N GLY A 307 4.82 -14.94 4.92
CA GLY A 307 4.70 -13.53 5.24
C GLY A 307 4.33 -13.25 6.69
N SER A 308 4.22 -11.96 6.99
CA SER A 308 3.99 -11.42 8.33
C SER A 308 2.57 -10.86 8.47
N PRO A 309 1.87 -11.12 9.59
CA PRO A 309 2.19 -12.10 10.64
C PRO A 309 1.75 -13.51 10.22
N THR A 310 2.50 -14.55 10.61
CA THR A 310 2.00 -15.93 10.65
C THR A 310 2.01 -16.43 12.09
N PHE A 311 0.82 -16.72 12.63
CA PHE A 311 0.63 -17.14 14.02
C PHE A 311 0.53 -18.66 14.13
N VAL A 312 1.32 -19.29 15.00
CA VAL A 312 1.39 -20.75 15.16
C VAL A 312 1.27 -21.14 16.62
N VAL A 313 0.31 -22.01 16.96
CA VAL A 313 0.13 -22.57 18.32
C VAL A 313 0.22 -24.09 18.24
N ASN A 314 1.10 -24.70 19.04
CA ASN A 314 1.35 -26.16 19.08
C ASN A 314 1.51 -26.80 17.68
N GLY A 315 2.21 -26.08 16.80
CA GLY A 315 2.51 -26.50 15.42
C GLY A 315 1.36 -26.35 14.41
N LYS A 316 0.23 -25.76 14.80
CA LYS A 316 -0.88 -25.40 13.91
C LYS A 316 -0.86 -23.90 13.59
N VAL A 317 -0.91 -23.56 12.31
CA VAL A 317 -1.12 -22.17 11.87
C VAL A 317 -2.55 -21.75 12.20
N MET A 318 -2.69 -20.66 12.94
CA MET A 318 -3.95 -20.15 13.47
C MET A 318 -4.30 -18.79 12.85
N ARG A 319 -5.61 -18.51 12.74
CA ARG A 319 -6.13 -17.21 12.32
C ARG A 319 -6.92 -16.61 13.48
N VAL A 320 -6.51 -15.41 13.90
CA VAL A 320 -7.11 -14.68 15.02
C VAL A 320 -7.30 -13.22 14.63
N ASN A 321 -8.25 -12.54 15.29
CA ASN A 321 -8.27 -11.09 15.27
C ASN A 321 -7.00 -10.55 15.95
N ARG A 322 -6.47 -9.41 15.49
CA ARG A 322 -5.28 -8.77 16.05
C ARG A 322 -5.67 -7.86 17.21
N SER A 323 -6.40 -8.43 18.16
CA SER A 323 -6.75 -7.83 19.44
C SER A 323 -6.15 -8.68 20.57
N PRO A 324 -5.68 -8.07 21.67
CA PRO A 324 -5.13 -8.81 22.81
C PRO A 324 -6.01 -9.96 23.30
N GLU A 325 -7.33 -9.75 23.39
CA GLU A 325 -8.26 -10.78 23.85
C GLU A 325 -8.30 -11.99 22.91
N ALA A 326 -8.45 -11.79 21.59
CA ALA A 326 -8.53 -12.90 20.63
C ALA A 326 -7.21 -13.69 20.50
N VAL A 327 -6.06 -13.04 20.73
CA VAL A 327 -4.76 -13.71 20.81
C VAL A 327 -4.67 -14.54 22.09
N LYS A 328 -5.09 -13.99 23.24
CA LYS A 328 -5.16 -14.69 24.53
C LYS A 328 -6.07 -15.92 24.46
N GLU A 329 -7.31 -15.75 24.00
CA GLU A 329 -8.29 -16.84 23.82
C GLU A 329 -7.72 -18.00 22.99
N ALA A 330 -7.03 -17.70 21.88
CA ALA A 330 -6.44 -18.72 21.03
C ALA A 330 -5.32 -19.51 21.74
N ILE A 331 -4.47 -18.85 22.54
CA ILE A 331 -3.44 -19.52 23.34
C ILE A 331 -4.09 -20.33 24.48
N CYS A 332 -5.06 -19.74 25.18
CA CYS A 332 -5.84 -20.38 26.25
C CYS A 332 -6.56 -21.65 25.78
N SER A 333 -7.10 -21.65 24.56
CA SER A 333 -7.75 -22.82 23.96
C SER A 333 -6.82 -24.03 23.77
N ALA A 334 -5.50 -23.79 23.71
CA ALA A 334 -4.46 -24.80 23.50
C ALA A 334 -3.86 -25.37 24.81
N PHE A 335 -4.30 -24.92 25.98
CA PHE A 335 -3.95 -25.59 27.23
C PHE A 335 -4.76 -26.89 27.40
N VAL A 336 -4.17 -27.90 28.05
CA VAL A 336 -4.93 -29.02 28.64
C VAL A 336 -5.83 -28.49 29.75
N ASP A 337 -5.20 -27.94 30.79
CA ASP A 337 -5.82 -27.24 31.90
C ASP A 337 -5.41 -25.75 31.85
N PRO A 338 -6.30 -24.81 31.46
CA PRO A 338 -5.96 -23.39 31.38
C PRO A 338 -5.61 -22.78 32.76
N PRO A 339 -4.61 -21.89 32.83
CA PRO A 339 -4.26 -21.16 34.06
C PRO A 339 -5.31 -20.07 34.37
N GLU A 340 -5.35 -19.56 35.61
CA GLU A 340 -6.34 -18.56 36.06
C GLU A 340 -6.25 -17.26 35.25
N GLU A 341 -5.05 -16.90 34.80
CA GLU A 341 -4.75 -15.79 33.90
C GLU A 341 -5.53 -15.85 32.57
N CYS A 342 -6.05 -17.00 32.15
CA CYS A 342 -6.92 -17.10 30.97
C CYS A 342 -8.30 -16.46 31.15
N GLU A 343 -8.78 -16.33 32.39
CA GLU A 343 -10.05 -15.67 32.73
C GLU A 343 -9.91 -14.14 32.81
N GLU A 344 -8.68 -13.59 32.82
CA GLU A 344 -8.46 -12.14 32.77
C GLU A 344 -8.86 -11.56 31.41
N LYS A 345 -9.79 -10.60 31.40
CA LYS A 345 -10.24 -9.95 30.17
C LYS A 345 -9.27 -8.87 29.71
N LEU A 346 -8.69 -9.06 28.52
CA LEU A 346 -7.88 -8.08 27.82
C LEU A 346 -8.72 -7.23 26.85
N SER A 347 -8.05 -6.35 26.11
CA SER A 347 -8.69 -5.50 25.11
C SER A 347 -9.23 -6.32 23.93
N GLU A 348 -10.51 -6.17 23.64
CA GLU A 348 -11.16 -6.70 22.42
C GLU A 348 -10.87 -5.84 21.17
N ALA A 349 -10.29 -4.65 21.36
CA ALA A 349 -9.97 -3.73 20.28
C ALA A 349 -8.87 -4.27 19.35
N THR A 350 -9.11 -4.27 18.05
CA THR A 350 -8.07 -4.58 17.06
C THR A 350 -7.06 -3.43 17.01
N GLU A 351 -5.79 -3.76 17.24
CA GLU A 351 -4.67 -2.81 17.22
C GLU A 351 -4.51 -2.11 15.87
N SER A 352 -3.82 -0.98 15.85
CA SER A 352 -3.48 -0.24 14.63
C SER A 352 -2.27 -0.87 13.90
N PRO A 353 -2.23 -0.93 12.56
CA PRO A 353 -1.02 -1.31 11.82
C PRO A 353 0.13 -0.31 11.99
N GLY A 354 1.36 -0.83 11.99
CA GLY A 354 2.57 -0.02 12.02
C GLY A 354 3.01 0.45 13.41
N ILE A 355 4.10 1.22 13.42
CA ILE A 355 4.66 1.81 14.63
C ILE A 355 3.67 2.82 15.21
N GLY A 356 3.37 2.69 16.50
CA GLY A 356 2.47 3.58 17.23
C GLY A 356 1.98 2.97 18.55
N PRO A 357 1.34 3.77 19.41
CA PRO A 357 0.90 3.36 20.75
C PRO A 357 0.02 2.10 20.72
N LEU A 358 0.15 1.26 21.76
CA LEU A 358 -0.74 0.13 22.02
C LEU A 358 -2.15 0.63 22.37
N GLY A 359 -3.17 -0.18 22.09
CA GLY A 359 -4.57 0.09 22.42
C GLY A 359 -5.23 1.13 21.51
N GLN A 360 -4.53 1.70 20.52
CA GLN A 360 -5.16 2.53 19.50
C GLN A 360 -5.86 1.66 18.47
N GLN A 361 -7.19 1.74 18.48
CA GLN A 361 -8.04 1.15 17.46
C GLN A 361 -7.62 1.61 16.06
N SER A 362 -7.59 0.66 15.12
CA SER A 362 -7.70 0.99 13.71
C SER A 362 -9.00 1.75 13.48
N ALA A 363 -8.94 3.08 13.32
CA ALA A 363 -10.07 3.83 12.78
C ALA A 363 -10.46 3.17 11.44
N SER A 364 -11.75 2.90 11.24
CA SER A 364 -12.28 2.16 10.08
C SER A 364 -12.13 2.95 8.77
N GLY A 365 -10.88 3.08 8.31
CA GLY A 365 -10.47 3.78 7.12
C GLY A 365 -10.76 2.95 5.87
N SER A 366 -11.82 3.33 5.18
CA SER A 366 -12.13 2.85 3.82
C SER A 366 -10.91 2.93 2.90
N GLY A 367 -10.45 1.79 2.38
CA GLY A 367 -9.69 1.72 1.12
C GLY A 367 -8.24 2.21 1.14
N GLY A 368 -7.42 1.71 2.08
CA GLY A 368 -5.96 1.85 2.01
C GLY A 368 -5.32 0.88 1.01
N GLY A 369 -5.48 1.13 -0.30
CA GLY A 369 -4.72 0.41 -1.33
C GLY A 369 -3.24 0.81 -1.29
N CYS A 370 -2.33 -0.14 -1.52
CA CYS A 370 -0.89 0.13 -1.61
C CYS A 370 -0.59 1.04 -2.81
N ALA A 371 -0.49 2.34 -2.58
CA ALA A 371 0.10 3.28 -3.51
C ALA A 371 1.63 3.11 -3.53
N GLN A 372 2.21 3.43 -4.69
CA GLN A 372 3.60 3.16 -5.11
C GLN A 372 4.66 3.85 -4.24
#